data_AF-A0A524QN49-F1
#
_entry.id   AF-A0A524QN49-F1
#
_cell.length_a   1.000
_cell.length_b   1.000
_cell.length_c   1.000
_cell.angle_alpha   90.00
_cell.angle_beta   90.00
_cell.angle_gamma   90.00
#
_symmetry.space_group_name_H-M   'P 1'
#
loop_
_entity.id
_entity.type
_entity.pdbx_description
1 polymer ?
#
loop_
_entity_poly.entity_id
_entity_poly.type
_entity_poly.pdbx_seq_one_letter_code
_entity_poly.pdbx_strand_id
1 'polypeptide(L)'
;MKEENRYEELRNECNLWHAKHPEVWELFVKFTKQRIASKFKHYSAYTIFELIRWHTDEADTEGRSTFKVNNNFRPFYARRFMKKYPEHKEFFRLRVQTSKDRPATGLPPLGPDHFD
;
A
#
# COMPACT_ATOMS: atom_id res chain seq x y z
N MET A 1 -8.83 20.82 4.93
CA MET A 1 -9.66 20.37 6.07
C MET A 1 -8.77 19.44 6.88
N LYS A 2 -8.65 19.61 8.19
CA LYS A 2 -7.91 18.64 9.03
C LYS A 2 -8.71 17.34 9.07
N GLU A 3 -8.09 16.22 8.72
CA GLU A 3 -8.70 14.91 8.86
C GLU A 3 -8.98 14.61 10.34
N GLU A 4 -10.15 14.03 10.63
CA GLU A 4 -10.61 13.83 12.01
C GLU A 4 -9.78 12.79 12.77
N ASN A 5 -9.31 11.75 12.08
CA ASN A 5 -8.53 10.66 12.67
C ASN A 5 -7.41 10.18 11.73
N ARG A 6 -6.47 9.40 12.28
CA ARG A 6 -5.32 8.88 11.53
C ARG A 6 -5.73 7.96 10.38
N TYR A 7 -6.90 7.33 10.45
CA TYR A 7 -7.40 6.51 9.35
C TYR A 7 -7.75 7.34 8.12
N GLU A 8 -8.51 8.42 8.27
CA GLU A 8 -8.89 9.29 7.14
C GLU A 8 -7.67 10.00 6.56
N GLU A 9 -6.73 10.43 7.41
CA GLU A 9 -5.43 10.99 6.98
C GLU A 9 -4.66 10.01 6.09
N LEU A 10 -4.41 8.78 6.58
CA LEU A 10 -3.73 7.74 5.81
C LEU A 10 -4.50 7.34 4.55
N ARG A 11 -5.83 7.36 4.60
CA ARG A 11 -6.69 7.04 3.44
C ARG A 11 -6.56 8.12 2.37
N ASN A 12 -6.57 9.39 2.76
CA ASN A 12 -6.40 10.52 1.86
C ASN A 12 -5.00 10.50 1.22
N GLU A 13 -3.94 10.35 2.04
CA GLU A 13 -2.55 10.17 1.58
C GLU A 13 -2.44 9.01 0.58
N CYS A 14 -3.04 7.85 0.90
CA CYS A 14 -3.03 6.68 0.04
C CYS A 14 -3.73 6.94 -1.30
N ASN A 15 -4.86 7.64 -1.30
CA ASN A 15 -5.62 7.93 -2.52
C ASN A 15 -4.85 8.90 -3.43
N LEU A 16 -4.29 9.96 -2.86
CA LEU A 16 -3.49 10.94 -3.59
C LEU A 16 -2.24 10.29 -4.21
N TRP A 17 -1.53 9.48 -3.42
CA TRP A 17 -0.36 8.75 -3.90
C TRP A 17 -0.76 7.72 -4.97
N HIS A 18 -1.82 6.95 -4.75
CA HIS A 18 -2.31 5.97 -5.72
C HIS A 18 -2.71 6.63 -7.06
N ALA A 19 -3.29 7.83 -7.04
CA ALA A 19 -3.63 8.56 -8.26
C ALA A 19 -2.39 8.97 -9.08
N LYS A 20 -1.25 9.21 -8.40
CA LYS A 20 0.04 9.51 -9.04
C LYS A 20 0.78 8.26 -9.51
N HIS A 21 0.50 7.11 -8.91
CA HIS A 21 1.20 5.84 -9.13
C HIS A 21 0.24 4.68 -9.48
N PRO A 22 -0.51 4.77 -10.60
CA PRO A 22 -1.45 3.72 -11.01
C PRO A 22 -0.74 2.37 -11.30
N GLU A 23 0.50 2.39 -11.77
CA GLU A 23 1.33 1.22 -12.07
C GLU A 23 1.49 0.28 -10.87
N VAL A 24 1.54 0.84 -9.65
CA VAL A 24 1.66 0.07 -8.41
C VAL A 24 0.42 -0.78 -8.16
N TRP A 25 -0.75 -0.29 -8.57
CA TRP A 25 -1.98 -1.06 -8.49
C TRP A 25 -2.01 -2.19 -9.51
N GLU A 26 -1.52 -1.95 -10.72
CA GLU A 26 -1.40 -2.99 -11.74
C GLU A 26 -0.47 -4.11 -11.28
N LEU A 27 0.70 -3.76 -10.73
CA LEU A 27 1.64 -4.72 -10.13
C LEU A 27 1.03 -5.45 -8.94
N PHE A 28 0.31 -4.75 -8.05
CA PHE A 28 -0.38 -5.36 -6.92
C PHE A 28 -1.38 -6.41 -7.40
N VAL A 29 -2.21 -6.09 -8.40
CA VAL A 29 -3.17 -7.03 -8.98
C VAL A 29 -2.46 -8.21 -9.64
N LYS A 30 -1.42 -7.95 -10.45
CA LYS A 30 -0.63 -8.96 -11.14
C LYS A 30 -0.03 -9.97 -10.16
N PHE A 31 0.72 -9.51 -9.17
CA PHE A 31 1.37 -10.39 -8.19
C PHE A 31 0.35 -11.11 -7.30
N THR A 32 -0.76 -10.47 -6.95
CA THR A 32 -1.84 -11.12 -6.20
C THR A 32 -2.45 -12.28 -6.99
N LYS A 33 -2.79 -12.06 -8.27
CA LYS A 33 -3.33 -13.10 -9.16
C LYS A 33 -2.33 -14.25 -9.37
N GLN A 34 -1.03 -13.95 -9.46
CA GLN A 34 0.00 -14.99 -9.51
C GLN A 34 -0.01 -15.87 -8.26
N ARG A 35 -0.11 -15.28 -7.06
CA ARG A 35 -0.20 -16.07 -5.82
C ARG A 35 -1.46 -16.93 -5.76
N ILE A 36 -2.59 -16.41 -6.24
CA ILE A 36 -3.85 -17.16 -6.35
C ILE A 36 -3.70 -18.34 -7.32
N ALA A 37 -3.09 -18.12 -8.49
CA ALA A 37 -2.81 -19.16 -9.47
C ALA A 37 -1.89 -20.25 -8.91
N SER A 38 -0.92 -19.88 -8.07
CA SER A 38 -0.07 -20.79 -7.29
C SER A 38 -0.78 -21.49 -6.12
N LYS A 39 -2.12 -21.46 -6.07
CA LYS A 39 -2.98 -22.19 -5.11
C LYS A 39 -2.85 -21.76 -3.64
N PHE A 40 -2.24 -20.61 -3.36
CA PHE A 40 -2.28 -20.04 -2.01
C PHE A 40 -3.73 -19.74 -1.61
N LYS A 41 -4.12 -20.14 -0.40
CA LYS A 41 -5.47 -19.87 0.15
C LYS A 41 -5.55 -18.52 0.85
N HIS A 42 -4.46 -18.15 1.53
CA HIS A 42 -4.31 -16.85 2.14
C HIS A 42 -2.91 -16.31 1.90
N TYR A 43 -2.78 -14.99 1.83
CA TYR A 43 -1.50 -14.33 1.62
C TYR A 43 -1.41 -12.98 2.36
N SER A 44 -0.19 -12.47 2.46
CA SER A 44 0.08 -11.17 3.08
C SER A 44 0.21 -10.09 2.03
N ALA A 45 -0.55 -9.00 2.19
CA ALA A 45 -0.36 -7.79 1.38
C ALA A 45 1.03 -7.15 1.61
N TYR A 46 1.67 -7.45 2.76
CA TYR A 46 3.05 -7.05 3.05
C TYR A 46 4.00 -7.63 2.00
N THR A 47 3.91 -8.94 1.76
CA THR A 47 4.78 -9.63 0.81
C THR A 47 4.54 -9.16 -0.63
N ILE A 48 3.30 -8.85 -1.00
CA ILE A 48 3.01 -8.26 -2.32
C ILE A 48 3.69 -6.89 -2.46
N PHE A 49 3.65 -6.05 -1.41
CA PHE A 49 4.35 -4.76 -1.44
C PHE A 49 5.87 -4.91 -1.51
N GLU A 50 6.47 -5.89 -0.84
CA GLU A 50 7.91 -6.13 -1.00
C GLU A 50 8.27 -6.58 -2.41
N LEU A 51 7.44 -7.40 -3.06
CA LEU A 51 7.64 -7.76 -4.47
C LEU A 51 7.53 -6.55 -5.40
N ILE A 52 6.57 -5.65 -5.11
CA ILE A 52 6.47 -4.39 -5.86
C ILE A 52 7.74 -3.58 -5.66
N ARG A 53 8.18 -3.37 -4.42
CA ARG A 53 9.41 -2.61 -4.15
C ARG A 53 10.58 -3.21 -4.89
N TRP A 54 10.82 -4.51 -4.76
CA TRP A 54 11.90 -5.17 -5.48
C TRP A 54 11.81 -4.99 -7.01
N HIS A 55 10.59 -4.93 -7.56
CA HIS A 55 10.38 -4.74 -8.99
C HIS A 55 10.53 -3.30 -9.47
N THR A 56 10.35 -2.32 -8.58
CA THR A 56 10.34 -0.89 -8.89
C THR A 56 11.49 -0.13 -8.23
N ASP A 57 12.39 -0.82 -7.53
CA ASP A 57 13.48 -0.16 -6.81
C ASP A 57 14.46 0.40 -7.83
N GLU A 58 14.54 1.72 -7.86
CA GLU A 58 15.44 2.47 -8.72
C GLU A 58 16.30 3.38 -7.85
N ALA A 59 17.61 3.34 -8.09
CA ALA A 59 18.56 4.24 -7.45
C ALA A 59 18.82 5.45 -8.34
N ASP A 60 18.92 6.64 -7.74
CA ASP A 60 19.46 7.82 -8.41
C ASP A 60 20.97 7.69 -8.66
N THR A 61 21.57 8.72 -9.26
CA THR A 61 23.01 8.77 -9.55
C THR A 61 23.90 8.70 -8.32
N GLU A 62 23.34 8.93 -7.13
CA GLU A 62 24.03 8.88 -5.83
C GLU A 62 23.69 7.61 -5.04
N GLY A 63 22.93 6.69 -5.62
CA GLY A 63 22.54 5.43 -4.98
C GLY A 63 21.30 5.53 -4.07
N ARG A 64 20.58 6.65 -4.07
CA ARG A 64 19.39 6.85 -3.23
C ARG A 64 18.13 6.35 -3.92
N SER A 65 17.22 5.73 -3.15
CA SER A 65 15.95 5.25 -3.67
C SER A 65 15.06 6.42 -4.09
N THR A 66 14.71 6.48 -5.38
CA THR A 66 13.84 7.53 -5.94
C THR A 66 12.37 7.23 -5.76
N PHE A 67 12.03 5.97 -5.47
CA PHE A 67 10.66 5.49 -5.41
C PHE A 67 10.38 4.77 -4.08
N LYS A 68 9.52 5.36 -3.24
CA LYS A 68 9.18 4.80 -1.92
C LYS A 68 7.67 4.68 -1.72
N VAL A 69 7.19 3.43 -1.64
CA VAL A 69 5.80 3.15 -1.27
C VAL A 69 5.63 3.15 0.25
N ASN A 70 4.68 3.92 0.77
CA ASN A 70 4.40 3.99 2.21
C ASN A 70 3.86 2.65 2.75
N ASN A 71 4.45 2.17 3.84
CA ASN A 71 4.05 0.93 4.52
C ASN A 71 2.58 0.93 4.97
N ASN A 72 2.03 2.09 5.30
CA ASN A 72 0.66 2.25 5.77
C ASN A 72 -0.39 2.07 4.66
N PHE A 73 0.02 2.03 3.38
CA PHE A 73 -0.91 1.87 2.25
C PHE A 73 -1.32 0.42 1.99
N ARG A 74 -0.52 -0.56 2.43
CA ARG A 74 -0.81 -2.00 2.34
C ARG A 74 -2.24 -2.39 2.71
N PRO A 75 -2.77 -2.02 3.91
CA PRO A 75 -4.15 -2.34 4.29
C PRO A 75 -5.22 -1.81 3.33
N PHE A 76 -4.99 -0.66 2.69
CA PHE A 76 -5.93 -0.06 1.74
C PHE A 76 -5.94 -0.82 0.42
N TYR A 77 -4.76 -1.20 -0.09
CA TYR A 77 -4.63 -2.00 -1.30
C TYR A 77 -5.25 -3.39 -1.14
N ALA A 78 -5.01 -4.05 -0.01
CA ALA A 78 -5.62 -5.36 0.29
C ALA A 78 -7.16 -5.30 0.26
N ARG A 79 -7.74 -4.32 0.97
CA ARG A 79 -9.20 -4.10 0.99
C ARG A 79 -9.75 -3.71 -0.37
N ARG A 80 -9.03 -2.86 -1.12
CA ARG A 80 -9.42 -2.47 -2.48
C ARG A 80 -9.46 -3.68 -3.42
N PHE A 81 -8.48 -4.58 -3.32
CA PHE A 81 -8.46 -5.81 -4.11
C PHE A 81 -9.64 -6.71 -3.77
N MET A 82 -9.88 -6.98 -2.48
CA MET A 82 -11.00 -7.80 -2.04
C MET A 82 -12.37 -7.22 -2.42
N LYS A 83 -12.49 -5.89 -2.47
CA LYS A 83 -13.69 -5.21 -2.95
C LYS A 83 -13.86 -5.33 -4.47
N LYS A 84 -12.77 -5.24 -5.24
CA LYS A 84 -12.78 -5.32 -6.71
C LYS A 84 -12.95 -6.76 -7.21
N TYR A 85 -12.47 -7.75 -6.46
CA TYR A 85 -12.51 -9.19 -6.78
C TYR A 85 -13.20 -9.94 -5.63
N PRO A 86 -14.54 -9.90 -5.52
CA PRO A 86 -15.30 -10.52 -4.43
C PRO A 86 -15.08 -12.04 -4.31
N GLU A 87 -14.74 -12.72 -5.40
CA GLU A 87 -14.34 -14.13 -5.44
C GLU A 87 -13.06 -14.42 -4.62
N HIS A 88 -12.32 -13.37 -4.26
CA HIS A 88 -11.10 -13.43 -3.46
C HIS A 88 -11.21 -12.60 -2.16
N LYS A 89 -12.43 -12.37 -1.67
CA LYS A 89 -12.73 -11.52 -0.49
C LYS A 89 -12.06 -11.94 0.82
N GLU A 90 -11.49 -13.14 0.91
CA GLU A 90 -10.79 -13.67 2.10
C GLU A 90 -9.30 -13.98 1.84
N PHE A 91 -8.79 -13.61 0.66
CA PHE A 91 -7.43 -13.95 0.26
C PHE A 91 -6.37 -13.28 1.14
N PHE A 92 -6.53 -12.00 1.47
CA PHE A 92 -5.65 -11.30 2.40
C PHE A 92 -6.07 -11.46 3.86
N ARG A 93 -5.11 -11.79 4.73
CA ARG A 93 -5.34 -11.74 6.18
C ARG A 93 -5.30 -10.29 6.67
N LEU A 94 -6.46 -9.71 6.91
CA LEU A 94 -6.59 -8.34 7.40
C LEU A 94 -6.46 -8.27 8.92
N ARG A 95 -5.72 -7.28 9.42
CA ARG A 95 -5.71 -6.90 10.84
C ARG A 95 -6.64 -5.71 11.08
N VAL A 96 -7.05 -5.54 12.34
CA VAL A 96 -7.78 -4.37 12.81
C VAL A 96 -6.98 -3.10 12.50
N GLN A 97 -7.65 -2.07 11.98
CA GLN A 97 -7.04 -0.76 11.73
C GLN A 97 -7.17 0.13 12.96
N THR A 98 -6.19 0.04 13.86
CA THR A 98 -6.13 0.87 15.07
C THR A 98 -5.92 2.36 14.76
N SER A 99 -5.67 2.74 13.50
CA SER A 99 -5.63 4.14 13.08
C SER A 99 -6.99 4.84 13.15
N LYS A 100 -8.09 4.08 13.22
CA LYS A 100 -9.43 4.64 13.42
C LYS A 100 -9.60 5.27 14.82
N ASP A 101 -8.89 4.73 15.80
CA ASP A 101 -9.01 5.12 17.21
C ASP A 101 -7.93 6.16 17.63
N ARG A 102 -7.17 6.68 16.67
CA ARG A 102 -6.06 7.62 16.93
C ARG A 102 -6.33 8.96 16.25
N PRO A 103 -5.95 10.08 16.87
CA PRO A 103 -6.03 11.39 16.22
C PRO A 103 -5.11 11.44 15.00
N ALA A 104 -5.46 12.26 14.02
CA ALA A 104 -4.59 12.56 12.89
C ALA A 104 -3.27 13.21 13.36
N THR A 105 -2.19 12.98 12.62
CA THR A 105 -0.87 13.54 12.97
C THR A 105 -0.72 14.99 12.55
N GLY A 106 -1.40 15.41 11.47
CA GLY A 106 -1.27 16.72 10.86
C GLY A 106 0.08 16.96 10.18
N LEU A 107 0.92 15.94 10.07
CA LEU A 107 2.25 16.02 9.48
C LEU A 107 2.17 15.66 7.98
N PRO A 108 3.02 16.24 7.13
CA PRO A 108 3.12 15.81 5.74
C PRO A 108 3.54 14.33 5.66
N PRO A 109 3.12 13.61 4.61
CA PRO A 109 3.57 12.24 4.39
C PRO A 109 5.09 12.22 4.18
N LEU A 110 5.77 11.27 4.83
CA LEU A 110 7.21 11.08 4.67
C LEU A 110 7.54 10.69 3.22
N GLY A 111 8.34 11.51 2.55
CA GLY A 111 8.93 11.25 1.24
C GLY A 111 10.35 10.70 1.33
N PRO A 112 10.99 10.37 0.19
CA PRO A 112 12.39 9.95 0.13
C PRO A 112 13.36 10.97 0.75
N ASP A 113 13.05 12.26 0.60
CA ASP A 113 13.75 13.44 1.14
C ASP A 113 13.84 13.51 2.67
N HIS A 114 13.08 12.68 3.39
CA HIS A 114 13.10 12.64 4.85
C HIS A 114 14.10 11.62 5.44
N PHE A 115 14.89 10.94 4.62
CA PHE A 115 15.76 9.83 5.02
C PHE A 115 17.24 10.03 4.68
N ASP A 116 17.66 11.26 4.36
CA ASP A 116 19.06 11.67 4.16
C ASP A 116 19.84 11.82 5.49
#